data_AF-P85190-F1
#
_entry.id   AF-P85190-F1
#
_cell.length_a   1.000
_cell.length_b   1.000
_cell.length_c   1.000
_cell.angle_alpha   90.00
_cell.angle_beta   90.00
_cell.angle_gamma   90.00
#
_symmetry.space_group_name_H-M   'P 1'
#
loop_
_entity.id
_entity.type
_entity.pdbx_description
1 polymer ?
#
loop_
_entity_poly.entity_id
_entity_poly.type
_entity_poly.pdbx_seq_one_letter_code
_entity_poly.pdbx_strand_id
1 'polypeptide(L)'
;NSALWPVAGEAEVPFISCSASEFVELYVGMGASRVRDLFARAKKEAPSIIFIDEIDAVAKSRDGRFRIVSNDEREQTLNQLLTEMDGFDSNSAVIVLGATNRADVLDPALRRPGRFDRVVMVETPDRVGRQAILNVHVSKKELPLGDDVDLASIASMTTGFTGADLANLVNEAALLAGRQNKVVVEKIDFIHAVERSIAGIEKKTAKLQGSEKAVVARHEAGHAVVGTAVSKLLAGQPRVEKLSILPRSGRALGFTYTPS
;
A
#
# COMPACT_ATOMS: atom_id res chain seq x y z
N ASN A 1 1.76 -5.12 1.58
CA ASN A 1 2.08 -6.47 1.06
C ASN A 1 3.26 -6.53 0.08
N SER A 2 3.63 -5.47 -0.66
CA SER A 2 4.76 -5.54 -1.62
C SER A 2 6.17 -5.31 -1.04
N ALA A 3 6.30 -4.68 0.13
CA ALA A 3 7.59 -4.24 0.66
C ALA A 3 8.44 -5.34 1.32
N LEU A 4 7.86 -6.50 1.68
CA LEU A 4 8.56 -7.54 2.45
C LEU A 4 8.98 -8.77 1.63
N TRP A 5 8.40 -8.98 0.44
CA TRP A 5 8.88 -9.98 -0.52
C TRP A 5 10.39 -9.88 -0.83
N PRO A 6 11.01 -8.67 -0.88
CA PRO A 6 12.46 -8.56 -1.07
C PRO A 6 13.28 -9.25 0.02
N VAL A 7 12.82 -9.27 1.29
CA VAL A 7 13.62 -9.79 2.41
C VAL A 7 13.83 -11.30 2.30
N ALA A 8 12.86 -12.04 1.75
CA ALA A 8 13.00 -13.48 1.54
C ALA A 8 13.75 -13.83 0.24
N GLY A 9 13.62 -13.00 -0.80
CA GLY A 9 14.37 -13.19 -2.05
C GLY A 9 15.88 -13.04 -1.88
N GLU A 10 16.32 -12.13 -1.01
CA GLU A 10 17.75 -11.84 -0.79
C GLU A 10 18.44 -12.84 0.16
N ALA A 11 17.68 -13.58 0.97
CA ALA A 11 18.26 -14.44 2.02
C ALA A 11 18.35 -15.93 1.63
N GLU A 12 17.83 -16.36 0.47
CA GLU A 12 17.73 -17.79 0.06
C GLU A 12 17.12 -18.72 1.14
N VAL A 13 16.37 -18.16 2.10
CA VAL A 13 15.73 -18.92 3.19
C VAL A 13 14.25 -19.16 2.88
N PRO A 14 13.69 -20.34 3.22
CA PRO A 14 12.27 -20.60 3.15
C PRO A 14 11.41 -19.50 3.78
N PHE A 15 10.42 -19.02 3.01
CA PHE A 15 9.48 -17.99 3.42
C PHE A 15 8.07 -18.59 3.56
N ILE A 16 7.57 -18.64 4.79
CA ILE A 16 6.26 -19.20 5.12
C ILE A 16 5.31 -18.05 5.43
N SER A 17 4.39 -17.74 4.52
CA SER A 17 3.41 -16.67 4.68
C SER A 17 2.01 -17.19 5.00
N CYS A 18 1.32 -16.56 5.94
CA CYS A 18 -0.11 -16.79 6.24
C CYS A 18 -0.78 -15.49 6.70
N SER A 19 -2.10 -15.39 6.59
CA SER A 19 -2.88 -14.34 7.28
C SER A 19 -3.30 -14.82 8.66
N ALA A 20 -3.20 -13.97 9.68
CA ALA A 20 -3.67 -14.31 11.03
C ALA A 20 -5.18 -14.59 11.09
N SER A 21 -5.95 -14.08 10.12
CA SER A 21 -7.37 -14.40 9.97
C SER A 21 -7.62 -15.90 9.75
N GLU A 22 -6.64 -16.63 9.20
CA GLU A 22 -6.71 -18.09 9.00
C GLU A 22 -6.67 -18.86 10.33
N PHE A 23 -6.28 -18.23 11.44
CA PHE A 23 -6.34 -18.86 12.76
C PHE A 23 -7.69 -18.63 13.47
N VAL A 24 -8.54 -17.75 12.92
CA VAL A 24 -9.85 -17.46 13.48
C VAL A 24 -10.87 -18.47 12.94
N GLU A 25 -11.03 -19.55 13.67
CA GLU A 25 -11.90 -20.67 13.30
C GLU A 25 -13.14 -20.77 14.21
N LEU A 26 -14.21 -21.41 13.71
CA LEU A 26 -15.42 -21.68 14.50
C LEU A 26 -15.24 -22.83 15.49
N TYR A 27 -14.29 -23.73 15.22
CA TYR A 27 -14.06 -24.92 16.03
C TYR A 27 -12.93 -24.70 17.04
N VAL A 28 -13.24 -25.06 18.29
CA VAL A 28 -12.38 -24.88 19.46
C VAL A 28 -11.00 -25.49 19.25
N GLY A 29 -9.95 -24.69 19.46
CA GLY A 29 -8.56 -25.14 19.46
C GLY A 29 -7.92 -25.38 18.08
N MET A 30 -8.66 -25.26 16.97
CA MET A 30 -8.06 -25.40 15.63
C MET A 30 -7.08 -24.26 15.32
N GLY A 31 -7.38 -23.03 15.76
CA GLY A 31 -6.48 -21.89 15.62
C GLY A 31 -5.13 -22.14 16.29
N ALA A 32 -5.15 -22.59 17.54
CA ALA A 32 -3.95 -22.97 18.28
C ALA A 32 -3.18 -24.12 17.62
N SER A 33 -3.87 -25.13 17.07
CA SER A 33 -3.18 -26.22 16.34
C SER A 33 -2.46 -25.71 15.10
N ARG A 34 -3.09 -24.85 14.30
CA ARG A 34 -2.47 -24.26 13.10
C ARG A 34 -1.23 -23.42 13.44
N VAL A 35 -1.26 -22.69 14.55
CA VAL A 35 -0.09 -21.96 15.05
C VAL A 35 1.05 -22.94 15.36
N ARG A 36 0.78 -24.06 16.04
CA ARG A 36 1.80 -25.09 16.30
C ARG A 36 2.36 -25.68 15.01
N ASP A 37 1.50 -26.00 14.04
CA ASP A 37 1.90 -26.58 12.76
C ASP A 37 2.77 -25.60 11.95
N LEU A 38 2.42 -24.31 11.95
CA LEU A 38 3.19 -23.24 11.31
C LEU A 38 4.61 -23.18 11.88
N PHE A 39 4.74 -23.13 13.21
CA PHE A 39 6.05 -23.04 13.87
C PHE A 39 6.84 -24.34 13.76
N ALA A 40 6.19 -25.52 13.84
CA ALA A 40 6.83 -26.81 13.61
C ALA A 40 7.40 -26.92 12.20
N ARG A 41 6.67 -26.45 11.18
CA ARG A 41 7.14 -26.39 9.80
C ARG A 41 8.34 -25.46 9.66
N ALA A 42 8.27 -24.24 10.21
CA ALA A 42 9.37 -23.29 10.17
C ALA A 42 10.65 -23.80 10.85
N LYS A 43 10.50 -24.53 11.97
CA LYS A 43 11.61 -25.20 12.68
C LYS A 43 12.26 -26.28 11.82
N LYS A 44 11.45 -27.07 11.10
CA LYS A 44 11.95 -28.11 10.18
C LYS A 44 12.70 -27.53 8.98
N GLU A 45 12.26 -26.38 8.49
CA GLU A 45 12.83 -25.68 7.33
C GLU A 45 13.89 -24.62 7.72
N ALA A 46 14.37 -24.59 8.97
CA ALA A 46 15.31 -23.58 9.44
C ALA A 46 16.68 -23.65 8.71
N PRO A 47 17.32 -22.50 8.37
CA PRO A 47 16.87 -21.14 8.66
C PRO A 47 15.65 -20.72 7.82
N SER A 48 14.65 -20.08 8.42
CA SER A 48 13.40 -19.73 7.73
C SER A 48 12.78 -18.42 8.24
N ILE A 49 11.88 -17.85 7.45
CA ILE A 49 11.12 -16.64 7.79
C ILE A 49 9.63 -16.99 7.84
N ILE A 50 8.98 -16.73 8.97
CA ILE A 50 7.52 -16.74 9.09
C ILE A 50 7.01 -15.32 8.86
N PHE A 51 6.04 -15.14 7.96
CA PHE A 51 5.33 -13.88 7.78
C PHE A 51 3.85 -14.05 8.09
N ILE A 52 3.37 -13.31 9.09
CA ILE A 52 1.97 -13.31 9.51
C ILE A 52 1.37 -11.95 9.14
N ASP A 53 0.47 -11.91 8.17
CA ASP A 53 -0.28 -10.70 7.81
C ASP A 53 -1.48 -10.50 8.73
N GLU A 54 -1.93 -9.25 8.88
CA GLU A 54 -3.09 -8.87 9.70
C GLU A 54 -3.06 -9.44 11.13
N ILE A 55 -1.93 -9.38 11.83
CA ILE A 55 -1.79 -9.94 13.20
C ILE A 55 -2.83 -9.38 14.19
N ASP A 56 -3.39 -8.20 13.92
CA ASP A 56 -4.49 -7.63 14.69
C ASP A 56 -5.80 -8.43 14.61
N ALA A 57 -5.94 -9.39 13.68
CA ALA A 57 -7.09 -10.28 13.60
C ALA A 57 -7.22 -11.22 14.82
N VAL A 58 -6.10 -11.72 15.33
CA VAL A 58 -6.03 -12.59 16.53
C VAL A 58 -5.69 -11.82 17.81
N ALA A 59 -5.22 -10.58 17.69
CA ALA A 59 -4.63 -9.82 18.78
C ALA A 59 -5.42 -8.57 19.20
N LYS A 60 -6.74 -8.50 18.93
CA LYS A 60 -7.54 -7.35 19.35
C LYS A 60 -7.62 -7.26 20.88
N SER A 61 -7.31 -6.07 21.41
CA SER A 61 -7.58 -5.69 22.80
C SER A 61 -9.03 -5.98 23.22
N ARG A 62 -9.20 -6.32 24.50
CA ARG A 62 -10.43 -6.83 25.17
C ARG A 62 -11.60 -5.84 25.26
N ASP A 63 -11.89 -5.08 24.20
CA ASP A 63 -12.96 -4.06 24.22
C ASP A 63 -14.31 -4.66 23.79
N GLY A 64 -15.04 -5.24 24.75
CA GLY A 64 -16.48 -5.47 24.61
C GLY A 64 -17.04 -6.65 25.41
N ARG A 65 -17.93 -6.37 26.38
CA ARG A 65 -18.60 -7.34 27.26
C ARG A 65 -19.64 -8.25 26.58
N PHE A 66 -19.69 -8.37 25.25
CA PHE A 66 -20.86 -8.93 24.56
C PHE A 66 -20.61 -9.97 23.44
N ARG A 67 -19.48 -10.69 23.43
CA ARG A 67 -19.30 -11.90 22.60
C ARG A 67 -18.43 -12.95 23.31
N ILE A 68 -19.05 -13.77 24.16
CA ILE A 68 -18.35 -14.73 25.03
C ILE A 68 -17.65 -15.83 24.22
N VAL A 69 -18.30 -16.44 23.22
CA VAL A 69 -17.75 -17.63 22.55
C VAL A 69 -16.58 -17.33 21.60
N SER A 70 -16.58 -16.18 20.90
CA SER A 70 -15.53 -15.87 19.90
C SER A 70 -14.25 -15.30 20.50
N ASN A 71 -14.32 -14.76 21.72
CA ASN A 71 -13.16 -14.12 22.35
C ASN A 71 -12.22 -15.15 22.97
N ASP A 72 -12.77 -16.19 23.61
CA ASP A 72 -11.99 -17.23 24.27
C ASP A 72 -11.08 -17.98 23.27
N GLU A 73 -11.59 -18.29 22.07
CA GLU A 73 -10.79 -18.94 21.00
C GLU A 73 -9.64 -18.08 20.48
N ARG A 74 -9.90 -16.78 20.31
CA ARG A 74 -8.87 -15.83 19.88
C ARG A 74 -7.80 -15.67 20.95
N GLU A 75 -8.21 -15.60 22.22
CA GLU A 75 -7.29 -15.53 23.35
C GLU A 75 -6.44 -16.81 23.46
N GLN A 76 -7.03 -17.99 23.27
CA GLN A 76 -6.28 -19.24 23.22
C GLN A 76 -5.26 -19.26 22.06
N THR A 77 -5.69 -18.84 20.87
CA THR A 77 -4.84 -18.76 19.68
C THR A 77 -3.69 -17.76 19.87
N LEU A 78 -3.98 -16.59 20.45
CA LEU A 78 -2.99 -15.59 20.82
C LEU A 78 -1.99 -16.16 21.82
N ASN A 79 -2.46 -16.77 22.90
CA ASN A 79 -1.59 -17.37 23.92
C ASN A 79 -0.70 -18.49 23.34
N GLN A 80 -1.22 -19.28 22.39
CA GLN A 80 -0.43 -20.28 21.69
C GLN A 80 0.66 -19.63 20.81
N LEU A 81 0.33 -18.54 20.10
CA LEU A 81 1.32 -17.77 19.34
C LEU A 81 2.41 -17.21 20.25
N LEU A 82 2.05 -16.62 21.38
CA LEU A 82 3.00 -16.13 22.39
C LEU A 82 3.89 -17.26 22.92
N THR A 83 3.32 -18.44 23.17
CA THR A 83 4.05 -19.63 23.65
C THR A 83 5.06 -20.14 22.62
N GLU A 84 4.68 -20.20 21.34
CA GLU A 84 5.60 -20.62 20.28
C GLU A 84 6.73 -19.61 20.05
N MET A 85 6.47 -18.31 20.24
CA MET A 85 7.49 -17.26 20.18
C MET A 85 8.45 -17.31 21.38
N ASP A 86 7.94 -17.52 22.59
CA ASP A 86 8.80 -17.67 23.79
C ASP A 86 9.61 -18.98 23.76
N GLY A 87 9.10 -20.01 23.08
CA GLY A 87 9.68 -21.34 22.98
C GLY A 87 10.84 -21.49 21.99
N PHE A 88 11.34 -20.39 21.39
CA PHE A 88 12.54 -20.47 20.56
C PHE A 88 13.78 -20.66 21.44
N ASP A 89 14.37 -21.85 21.32
CA ASP A 89 15.76 -22.01 21.73
C ASP A 89 16.62 -21.16 20.79
N SER A 90 17.61 -20.45 21.36
CA SER A 90 18.50 -19.50 20.64
C SER A 90 19.20 -20.08 19.40
N ASN A 91 19.12 -21.40 19.22
CA ASN A 91 19.69 -22.16 18.11
C ASN A 91 18.75 -22.31 16.89
N SER A 92 17.47 -21.94 17.00
CA SER A 92 16.51 -22.01 15.89
C SER A 92 16.62 -20.73 15.06
N ALA A 93 17.23 -20.78 13.87
CA ALA A 93 17.35 -19.63 12.97
C ALA A 93 16.02 -19.28 12.26
N VAL A 94 14.95 -19.05 13.04
CA VAL A 94 13.61 -18.70 12.55
C VAL A 94 13.33 -17.24 12.89
N ILE A 95 13.05 -16.43 11.86
CA ILE A 95 12.66 -15.02 12.02
C ILE A 95 11.15 -14.91 11.84
N VAL A 96 10.45 -14.26 12.77
CA VAL A 96 9.00 -14.02 12.67
C VAL A 96 8.73 -12.56 12.35
N LEU A 97 8.02 -12.32 11.26
CA LEU A 97 7.57 -11.01 10.81
C LEU A 97 6.05 -10.92 10.93
N GLY A 98 5.55 -9.85 11.55
CA GLY A 98 4.12 -9.56 11.65
C GLY A 98 3.79 -8.27 10.92
N ALA A 99 2.72 -8.25 10.12
CA ALA A 99 2.18 -7.04 9.51
C ALA A 99 0.82 -6.69 10.10
N THR A 100 0.60 -5.40 10.33
CA THR A 100 -0.70 -4.87 10.78
C THR A 100 -0.88 -3.43 10.27
N ASN A 101 -2.11 -3.10 9.90
CA ASN A 101 -2.52 -1.72 9.62
C ASN A 101 -3.06 -1.01 10.87
N ARG A 102 -3.10 -1.70 12.01
CA ARG A 102 -3.75 -1.25 13.25
C ARG A 102 -2.90 -1.56 14.49
N ALA A 103 -1.74 -0.93 14.58
CA ALA A 103 -0.85 -1.08 15.73
C ALA A 103 -1.50 -0.60 17.06
N ASP A 104 -2.53 0.25 16.98
CA ASP A 104 -3.28 0.80 18.11
C ASP A 104 -4.10 -0.25 18.87
N VAL A 105 -4.62 -1.26 18.19
CA VAL A 105 -5.46 -2.32 18.80
C VAL A 105 -4.70 -3.60 19.13
N LEU A 106 -3.39 -3.63 18.88
CA LEU A 106 -2.56 -4.81 19.07
C LEU A 106 -2.28 -5.08 20.55
N ASP A 107 -2.54 -6.31 21.01
CA ASP A 107 -2.25 -6.76 22.36
C ASP A 107 -0.80 -6.40 22.77
N PRO A 108 -0.58 -5.63 23.85
CA PRO A 108 0.76 -5.26 24.32
C PRO A 108 1.68 -6.45 24.59
N ALA A 109 1.15 -7.64 24.89
CA ALA A 109 1.92 -8.85 25.12
C ALA A 109 2.74 -9.28 23.89
N LEU A 110 2.27 -8.98 22.68
CA LEU A 110 2.99 -9.30 21.44
C LEU A 110 4.26 -8.46 21.25
N ARG A 111 4.31 -7.26 21.83
CA ARG A 111 5.42 -6.30 21.70
C ARG A 111 6.50 -6.44 22.78
N ARG A 112 6.39 -7.44 23.66
CA ARG A 112 7.38 -7.67 24.72
C ARG A 112 8.70 -8.18 24.12
N PRO A 113 9.85 -7.92 24.78
CA PRO A 113 11.15 -8.45 24.35
C PRO A 113 11.11 -9.96 24.08
N GLY A 114 11.78 -10.42 23.00
CA GLY A 114 11.77 -11.82 22.57
C GLY A 114 10.59 -12.21 21.67
N ARG A 115 9.62 -11.30 21.43
CA ARG A 115 8.47 -11.53 20.55
C ARG A 115 8.55 -10.61 19.33
N PHE A 116 7.55 -9.75 19.10
CA PHE A 116 7.66 -8.65 18.14
C PHE A 116 8.32 -7.44 18.81
N ASP A 117 9.58 -7.62 19.20
CA ASP A 117 10.36 -6.62 19.93
C ASP A 117 10.94 -5.53 19.02
N ARG A 118 10.97 -5.76 17.71
CA ARG A 118 11.32 -4.79 16.67
C ARG A 118 10.10 -4.38 15.88
N VAL A 119 9.79 -3.09 15.93
CA VAL A 119 8.72 -2.47 15.15
C VAL A 119 9.35 -1.63 14.06
N VAL A 120 9.04 -1.95 12.81
CA VAL A 120 9.45 -1.16 11.64
C VAL A 120 8.20 -0.54 11.04
N MET A 121 8.13 0.79 11.08
CA MET A 121 7.04 1.53 10.43
C MET A 121 7.36 1.71 8.95
N VAL A 122 6.47 1.25 8.08
CA VAL A 122 6.61 1.45 6.63
C VAL A 122 5.80 2.67 6.23
N GLU A 123 6.50 3.77 6.00
CA GLU A 123 5.90 5.03 5.57
C GLU A 123 5.69 5.06 4.05
N THR A 124 4.87 6.01 3.58
CA THR A 124 4.76 6.30 2.16
C THR A 124 6.11 6.74 1.59
N PRO A 125 6.50 6.26 0.40
CA PRO A 125 7.79 6.59 -0.20
C PRO A 125 7.95 8.09 -0.49
N ASP A 126 9.15 8.60 -0.21
CA ASP A 126 9.60 9.91 -0.67
C ASP A 126 9.82 9.92 -2.20
N ARG A 127 10.21 11.06 -2.77
CA ARG A 127 10.39 11.17 -4.23
C ARG A 127 11.38 10.14 -4.80
N VAL A 128 12.49 9.88 -4.11
CA VAL A 128 13.52 8.95 -4.56
C VAL A 128 13.02 7.51 -4.46
N GLY A 129 12.35 7.17 -3.36
CA GLY A 129 11.68 5.89 -3.15
C GLY A 129 10.59 5.64 -4.20
N ARG A 130 9.79 6.65 -4.56
CA ARG A 130 8.78 6.52 -5.62
C ARG A 130 9.42 6.20 -6.97
N GLN A 131 10.50 6.91 -7.32
CA GLN A 131 11.25 6.62 -8.55
C GLN A 131 11.81 5.19 -8.54
N ALA A 132 12.40 4.74 -7.42
CA ALA A 132 12.92 3.38 -7.28
C ALA A 132 11.81 2.32 -7.45
N ILE A 133 10.65 2.52 -6.82
CA ILE A 133 9.48 1.63 -6.95
C ILE A 133 8.97 1.60 -8.39
N LEU A 134 8.89 2.76 -9.06
CA LEU A 134 8.52 2.85 -10.48
C LEU A 134 9.50 2.04 -11.35
N ASN A 135 10.81 2.21 -11.14
CA ASN A 135 11.83 1.43 -11.84
C ASN A 135 11.63 -0.08 -11.65
N VAL A 136 11.42 -0.54 -10.41
CA VAL A 136 11.18 -1.97 -10.12
C VAL A 136 9.97 -2.50 -10.88
N HIS A 137 8.86 -1.75 -10.88
CA HIS A 137 7.63 -2.20 -11.56
C HIS A 137 7.70 -2.14 -13.07
N VAL A 138 8.41 -1.17 -13.64
CA VAL A 138 8.71 -1.12 -15.09
C VAL A 138 9.56 -2.32 -15.49
N SER A 139 10.67 -2.55 -14.78
CA SER A 139 11.60 -3.66 -15.08
C SER A 139 10.94 -5.02 -14.90
N LYS A 140 10.19 -5.24 -13.80
CA LYS A 140 9.49 -6.51 -13.54
C LYS A 140 8.45 -6.87 -14.61
N LYS A 141 7.92 -5.87 -15.31
CA LYS A 141 6.93 -6.06 -16.36
C LYS A 141 7.53 -6.03 -17.75
N GLU A 142 8.85 -5.83 -17.85
CA GLU A 142 9.57 -5.68 -19.13
C GLU A 142 8.90 -4.65 -20.03
N LEU A 143 8.40 -3.56 -19.42
CA LEU A 143 7.60 -2.57 -20.14
C LEU A 143 8.47 -1.81 -21.14
N PRO A 144 8.17 -1.86 -22.45
CA PRO A 144 8.91 -1.08 -23.43
C PRO A 144 8.56 0.40 -23.26
N LEU A 145 9.52 1.18 -22.76
CA LEU A 145 9.35 2.62 -22.57
C LEU A 145 9.73 3.39 -23.84
N GLY A 146 8.99 4.46 -24.12
CA GLY A 146 9.39 5.46 -25.11
C GLY A 146 10.56 6.31 -24.59
N ASP A 147 11.32 6.90 -25.53
CA ASP A 147 12.48 7.76 -25.22
C ASP A 147 12.12 9.02 -24.43
N ASP A 148 10.83 9.38 -24.40
CA ASP A 148 10.30 10.54 -23.68
C ASP A 148 9.98 10.28 -22.21
N VAL A 149 10.05 9.02 -21.75
CA VAL A 149 9.70 8.63 -20.38
C VAL A 149 10.84 8.92 -19.40
N ASP A 150 10.63 9.92 -18.56
CA ASP A 150 11.45 10.16 -17.37
C ASP A 150 10.68 9.79 -16.09
N LEU A 151 11.07 8.68 -15.46
CA LEU A 151 10.45 8.20 -14.22
C LEU A 151 10.70 9.12 -13.02
N ALA A 152 11.74 9.96 -13.05
CA ALA A 152 11.95 10.97 -12.01
C ALA A 152 10.92 12.11 -12.10
N SER A 153 10.51 12.47 -13.32
CA SER A 153 9.40 13.39 -13.59
C SER A 153 8.05 12.77 -13.22
N ILE A 154 7.84 11.46 -13.43
CA ILE A 154 6.60 10.80 -12.98
C ILE A 154 6.55 10.71 -11.44
N ALA A 155 7.68 10.45 -10.79
CA ALA A 155 7.78 10.41 -9.34
C ALA A 155 7.44 11.76 -8.66
N SER A 156 7.70 12.90 -9.32
CA SER A 156 7.30 14.23 -8.79
C SER A 156 5.79 14.48 -8.89
N MET A 157 5.09 13.82 -9.81
CA MET A 157 3.63 13.95 -9.97
C MET A 157 2.83 12.98 -9.09
N THR A 158 3.49 12.19 -8.25
CA THR A 158 2.87 11.09 -7.48
C THR A 158 3.04 11.26 -5.97
N THR A 159 3.09 12.50 -5.48
CA THR A 159 3.21 12.72 -4.03
C THR A 159 2.04 12.10 -3.26
N GLY A 160 2.36 11.43 -2.15
CA GLY A 160 1.40 10.68 -1.33
C GLY A 160 1.09 9.26 -1.84
N PHE A 161 1.58 8.86 -3.00
CA PHE A 161 1.34 7.51 -3.53
C PHE A 161 2.08 6.47 -2.71
N THR A 162 1.38 5.39 -2.36
CA THR A 162 1.97 4.19 -1.77
C THR A 162 2.67 3.34 -2.84
N GLY A 163 3.47 2.35 -2.42
CA GLY A 163 4.05 1.39 -3.37
C GLY A 163 3.00 0.62 -4.18
N ALA A 164 1.81 0.38 -3.62
CA ALA A 164 0.71 -0.25 -4.34
C ALA A 164 0.11 0.69 -5.40
N ASP A 165 -0.03 1.98 -5.09
CA ASP A 165 -0.53 2.99 -6.04
C ASP A 165 0.41 3.14 -7.23
N LEU A 166 1.73 3.13 -6.99
CA LEU A 166 2.74 3.19 -8.05
C LEU A 166 2.73 1.93 -8.93
N ALA A 167 2.58 0.74 -8.32
CA ALA A 167 2.42 -0.50 -9.06
C ALA A 167 1.18 -0.44 -9.97
N ASN A 168 0.08 0.09 -9.46
CA ASN A 168 -1.15 0.26 -10.22
C ASN A 168 -1.02 1.32 -11.31
N LEU A 169 -0.32 2.43 -11.05
CA LEU A 169 -0.03 3.47 -12.02
C LEU A 169 0.75 2.92 -13.22
N VAL A 170 1.77 2.09 -12.99
CA VAL A 170 2.53 1.43 -14.06
C VAL A 170 1.62 0.49 -14.89
N ASN A 171 0.73 -0.26 -14.22
CA ASN A 171 -0.27 -1.08 -14.92
C ASN A 171 -1.22 -0.24 -15.78
N GLU A 172 -1.73 0.87 -15.24
CA GLU A 172 -2.67 1.74 -15.96
C GLU A 172 -2.00 2.43 -17.15
N ALA A 173 -0.73 2.84 -17.04
CA ALA A 173 0.04 3.39 -18.16
C ALA A 173 0.18 2.36 -19.29
N ALA A 174 0.53 1.11 -18.95
CA ALA A 174 0.60 0.01 -19.90
C ALA A 174 -0.74 -0.27 -20.58
N LEU A 175 -1.84 -0.28 -19.82
CA LEU A 175 -3.20 -0.48 -20.36
C LEU A 175 -3.63 0.66 -21.29
N LEU A 176 -3.27 1.91 -20.98
CA LEU A 176 -3.59 3.07 -21.81
C LEU A 176 -2.82 3.07 -23.14
N ALA A 177 -1.54 2.68 -23.11
CA ALA A 177 -0.74 2.49 -24.32
C ALA A 177 -1.28 1.33 -25.16
N GLY A 178 -1.56 0.18 -24.53
CA GLY A 178 -2.11 -1.00 -25.19
C GLY A 178 -3.48 -0.78 -25.83
N ARG A 179 -4.36 0.01 -25.19
CA ARG A 179 -5.67 0.42 -25.79
C ARG A 179 -5.54 1.24 -27.06
N GLN A 180 -4.40 1.90 -27.26
CA GLN A 180 -4.08 2.66 -28.46
C GLN A 180 -3.26 1.84 -29.46
N ASN A 181 -3.08 0.53 -29.22
CA ASN A 181 -2.22 -0.36 -29.99
C ASN A 181 -0.77 0.16 -30.12
N LYS A 182 -0.27 0.87 -29.10
CA LYS A 182 1.14 1.30 -29.08
C LYS A 182 2.05 0.13 -28.75
N VAL A 183 3.24 0.13 -29.35
CA VAL A 183 4.31 -0.85 -29.06
C VAL A 183 5.11 -0.43 -27.83
N VAL A 184 5.18 0.87 -27.55
CA VAL A 184 5.89 1.45 -26.41
C VAL A 184 4.94 2.27 -25.54
N VAL A 185 5.24 2.37 -24.25
CA VAL A 185 4.54 3.24 -23.29
C VAL A 185 5.25 4.58 -23.26
N GLU A 186 4.56 5.64 -23.65
CA GLU A 186 5.12 6.99 -23.73
C GLU A 186 4.83 7.78 -22.44
N LYS A 187 5.48 8.93 -22.26
CA LYS A 187 5.26 9.82 -21.11
C LYS A 187 3.79 10.21 -20.96
N ILE A 188 3.10 10.41 -22.08
CA ILE A 188 1.68 10.79 -22.09
C ILE A 188 0.79 9.73 -21.45
N ASP A 189 1.12 8.44 -21.59
CA ASP A 189 0.35 7.35 -21.01
C ASP A 189 0.52 7.30 -19.49
N PHE A 190 1.73 7.58 -18.99
CA PHE A 190 1.99 7.77 -17.56
C PHE A 190 1.27 8.99 -16.99
N ILE A 191 1.30 10.13 -17.68
CA ILE A 191 0.58 11.35 -17.26
C ILE A 191 -0.92 11.04 -17.14
N HIS A 192 -1.51 10.40 -18.15
CA HIS A 192 -2.91 10.00 -18.11
C HIS A 192 -3.21 9.01 -16.98
N ALA A 193 -2.30 8.07 -16.70
CA ALA A 193 -2.43 7.13 -15.58
C ALA A 193 -2.40 7.86 -14.22
N VAL A 194 -1.45 8.79 -14.01
CA VAL A 194 -1.38 9.63 -12.79
C VAL A 194 -2.69 10.38 -12.60
N GLU A 195 -3.19 11.05 -13.63
CA GLU A 195 -4.42 11.82 -13.53
C GLU A 195 -5.63 10.94 -13.25
N ARG A 196 -5.66 9.73 -13.82
CA ARG A 196 -6.71 8.75 -13.53
C ARG A 196 -6.66 8.27 -12.09
N SER A 197 -5.48 8.12 -11.51
CA SER A 197 -5.31 7.76 -10.10
C SER A 197 -5.73 8.90 -9.16
N ILE A 198 -5.42 10.15 -9.50
CA ILE A 198 -5.71 11.32 -8.64
C ILE A 198 -7.18 11.76 -8.77
N ALA A 199 -7.66 11.94 -9.99
CA ALA A 199 -8.96 12.57 -10.27
C ALA A 199 -10.01 11.57 -10.79
N GLY A 200 -9.61 10.32 -11.05
CA GLY A 200 -10.49 9.31 -11.61
C GLY A 200 -10.59 9.32 -13.13
N ILE A 201 -11.44 8.43 -13.67
CA ILE A 201 -11.62 8.19 -15.11
C ILE A 201 -12.37 9.36 -15.76
N GLU A 202 -11.84 9.92 -16.84
CA GLU A 202 -12.55 10.94 -17.61
C GLU A 202 -13.87 10.41 -18.20
N LYS A 203 -14.97 11.13 -17.93
CA LYS A 203 -16.29 10.81 -18.48
C LYS A 203 -16.47 11.50 -19.83
N LYS A 204 -16.05 10.84 -20.92
CA LYS A 204 -16.19 11.39 -22.29
C LYS A 204 -17.63 11.79 -22.66
N THR A 205 -18.64 11.11 -22.11
CA THR A 205 -20.06 11.38 -22.37
C THR A 205 -20.63 12.48 -21.45
N ALA A 206 -20.01 12.74 -20.30
CA ALA A 206 -20.44 13.81 -19.42
C ALA A 206 -19.86 15.13 -19.93
N LYS A 207 -20.61 15.87 -20.74
CA LYS A 207 -20.25 17.26 -21.04
C LYS A 207 -20.95 18.14 -20.01
N LEU A 208 -20.18 18.94 -19.26
CA LEU A 208 -20.74 20.02 -18.45
C LEU A 208 -21.47 21.00 -19.39
N GLN A 209 -22.73 21.31 -19.09
CA GLN A 209 -23.55 22.21 -19.91
C GLN A 209 -23.76 23.56 -19.23
N GLY A 210 -23.90 24.61 -20.05
CA GLY A 210 -24.36 25.93 -19.64
C GLY A 210 -23.69 26.50 -18.38
N SER A 211 -24.52 26.76 -17.37
CA SER A 211 -24.13 27.37 -16.10
C SER A 211 -23.15 26.52 -15.29
N GLU A 212 -23.29 25.19 -15.29
CA GLU A 212 -22.41 24.28 -14.54
C GLU A 212 -20.97 24.38 -15.03
N LYS A 213 -20.77 24.38 -16.35
CA LYS A 213 -19.44 24.54 -16.95
C LYS A 213 -18.79 25.86 -16.53
N ALA A 214 -19.57 26.94 -16.48
CA ALA A 214 -19.08 28.25 -16.07
C ALA A 214 -18.78 28.32 -14.56
N VAL A 215 -19.57 27.65 -13.72
CA VAL A 215 -19.32 27.57 -12.27
C VAL A 215 -18.03 26.79 -12.00
N VAL A 216 -17.88 25.61 -12.59
CA VAL A 216 -16.66 24.79 -12.45
C VAL A 216 -15.43 25.55 -12.97
N ALA A 217 -15.52 26.18 -14.15
CA ALA A 217 -14.41 26.95 -14.69
C ALA A 217 -13.97 28.08 -13.75
N ARG A 218 -14.90 28.81 -13.12
CA ARG A 218 -14.57 29.85 -12.14
C ARG A 218 -14.01 29.26 -10.85
N HIS A 219 -14.55 28.15 -10.38
CA HIS A 219 -14.07 27.45 -9.18
C HIS A 219 -12.60 27.01 -9.34
N GLU A 220 -12.29 26.31 -10.43
CA GLU A 220 -10.94 25.83 -10.71
C GLU A 220 -9.97 26.97 -11.06
N ALA A 221 -10.42 28.00 -11.78
CA ALA A 221 -9.61 29.20 -11.99
C ALA A 221 -9.27 29.90 -10.66
N GLY A 222 -10.22 29.94 -9.71
CA GLY A 222 -10.00 30.46 -8.36
C GLY A 222 -8.90 29.69 -7.62
N HIS A 223 -8.97 28.36 -7.61
CA HIS A 223 -7.92 27.50 -7.03
C HIS A 223 -6.57 27.74 -7.72
N ALA A 224 -6.53 27.83 -9.05
CA ALA A 224 -5.30 28.05 -9.79
C ALA A 224 -4.67 29.43 -9.49
N VAL A 225 -5.48 30.49 -9.39
CA VAL A 225 -5.01 31.83 -9.05
C VAL A 225 -4.47 31.87 -7.62
N VAL A 226 -5.20 31.33 -6.65
CA VAL A 226 -4.77 31.28 -5.24
C VAL A 226 -3.51 30.45 -5.09
N GLY A 227 -3.46 29.24 -5.66
CA GLY A 227 -2.29 28.37 -5.63
C GLY A 227 -1.06 29.03 -6.26
N THR A 228 -1.24 29.72 -7.40
CA THR A 228 -0.15 30.47 -8.04
C THR A 228 0.33 31.63 -7.17
N ALA A 229 -0.58 32.39 -6.56
CA ALA A 229 -0.22 33.49 -5.67
C ALA A 229 0.56 33.00 -4.44
N VAL A 230 0.08 31.93 -3.79
CA VAL A 230 0.76 31.28 -2.67
C VAL A 230 2.17 30.84 -3.05
N SER A 231 2.34 30.18 -4.22
CA SER A 231 3.67 29.75 -4.70
C SER A 231 4.65 30.89 -4.98
N LYS A 232 4.14 32.10 -5.27
CA LYS A 232 4.96 33.29 -5.52
C LYS A 232 5.28 34.05 -4.24
N LEU A 233 4.36 34.08 -3.29
CA LEU A 233 4.48 34.87 -2.07
C LEU A 233 5.23 34.12 -0.96
N LEU A 234 5.13 32.79 -0.93
CA LEU A 234 5.75 31.95 0.09
C LEU A 234 6.81 31.06 -0.55
N ALA A 235 8.05 31.19 -0.08
CA ALA A 235 9.17 30.38 -0.55
C ALA A 235 8.93 28.88 -0.22
N GLY A 236 9.29 28.01 -1.17
CA GLY A 236 9.17 26.56 -1.00
C GLY A 236 7.77 25.99 -1.24
N GLN A 237 6.77 26.81 -1.58
CA GLN A 237 5.44 26.31 -1.93
C GLN A 237 5.39 25.83 -3.39
N PRO A 238 4.71 24.70 -3.66
CA PRO A 238 4.61 24.14 -5.00
C PRO A 238 3.76 25.00 -5.93
N ARG A 239 4.02 24.88 -7.24
CA ARG A 239 3.29 25.59 -8.29
C ARG A 239 2.15 24.74 -8.81
N VAL A 240 1.07 25.41 -9.20
CA VAL A 240 -0.02 24.77 -9.96
C VAL A 240 0.56 24.28 -11.28
N GLU A 241 0.47 22.98 -11.54
CA GLU A 241 0.98 22.36 -12.76
C GLU A 241 -0.12 22.09 -13.79
N LYS A 242 -1.35 21.80 -13.33
CA LYS A 242 -2.45 21.48 -14.23
C LYS A 242 -3.79 22.03 -13.76
N LEU A 243 -4.58 22.47 -14.73
CA LEU A 243 -5.96 22.95 -14.57
C LEU A 243 -6.85 22.23 -15.59
N SER A 244 -7.98 21.69 -15.15
CA SER A 244 -8.96 21.02 -16.02
C SER A 244 -10.40 21.27 -15.57
N ILE A 245 -11.30 21.39 -16.55
CA ILE A 245 -12.76 21.45 -16.35
C ILE A 245 -13.47 20.22 -16.94
N LEU A 246 -12.71 19.16 -17.25
CA LEU A 246 -13.27 17.91 -17.77
C LEU A 246 -13.77 17.05 -16.60
N PRO A 247 -15.03 16.60 -16.61
CA PRO A 247 -15.58 15.81 -15.51
C PRO A 247 -15.00 14.39 -15.48
N ARG A 248 -14.73 13.89 -14.27
CA ARG A 248 -14.13 12.57 -14.01
C ARG A 248 -14.96 11.71 -13.04
N SER A 249 -14.75 10.40 -13.05
CA SER A 249 -15.42 9.45 -12.15
C SER A 249 -14.81 9.56 -10.75
N GLY A 250 -15.59 9.97 -9.76
CA GLY A 250 -15.05 10.25 -8.42
C GLY A 250 -15.49 11.59 -7.82
N ARG A 251 -16.50 12.25 -8.42
CA ARG A 251 -17.13 13.53 -7.99
C ARG A 251 -16.37 14.82 -8.35
N ALA A 252 -15.21 14.73 -9.01
CA ALA A 252 -14.54 15.90 -9.57
C ALA A 252 -15.18 16.32 -10.91
N LEU A 253 -15.85 17.49 -10.92
CA LEU A 253 -16.35 18.12 -12.16
C LEU A 253 -15.26 18.93 -12.89
N GLY A 254 -14.19 19.26 -12.18
CA GLY A 254 -12.94 19.87 -12.62
C GLY A 254 -11.87 19.61 -11.56
N PHE A 255 -10.62 19.99 -11.82
CA PHE A 255 -9.57 19.97 -10.82
C PHE A 255 -8.43 20.95 -11.13
N THR A 256 -7.79 21.38 -10.06
CA THR A 256 -6.51 22.12 -10.06
C THR A 256 -5.49 21.27 -9.33
N TYR A 257 -4.40 20.92 -10.01
CA TYR A 257 -3.35 20.05 -9.47
C TYR A 257 -2.10 20.86 -9.15
N THR A 258 -1.67 20.71 -7.90
CA THR A 258 -0.44 21.27 -7.34
C THR A 258 0.30 20.10 -6.68
N PRO A 259 1.40 19.59 -7.26
CA PRO A 259 2.19 18.54 -6.61
C PRO A 259 2.84 19.10 -5.35
N SER A 260 2.59 18.48 -4.19
CA SER A 260 3.30 18.81 -2.95
C SER A 260 4.76 18.35 -2.97
#